data_AF-A0A7S1GBP3-F1
#
_entry.id   AF-A0A7S1GBP3-F1
#
_cell.length_a   1.000
_cell.length_b   1.000
_cell.length_c   1.000
_cell.angle_alpha   90.00
_cell.angle_beta   90.00
_cell.angle_gamma   90.00
#
_symmetry.space_group_name_H-M   'P 1'
#
loop_
_entity.id
_entity.type
_entity.pdbx_description
1 polymer ?
#
loop_
_entity_poly.entity_id
_entity_poly.type
_entity_poly.pdbx_seq_one_letter_code
_entity_poly.pdbx_strand_id
1 'polypeptide(L)'
;AAAAGGAGGPCASPSLASTAATKSPLDGAAAAAAAAPRRRFGARVYAQYAVFRPDCALMVRPAQPRLKRNESANGEYYSVAQQGSVLLEFARRVESTKSFDWSNKRIFGINATEIGTFAVTPPGQQITLERQVRSEDGSSYTPLKTLVVSPLSDMSGVRFSFETPDDAPEDASRWSVDVTNAEYFALKSLMFYSIPQLVGWNLALEPDHEAFPQWMMQRDDFGNGGGGGGYGS
;
A
#
# COMPACT_ATOMS: atom_id res chain seq x y z
N ALA A 1 1.28 25.23 78.19
CA ALA A 1 2.49 25.98 77.81
C ALA A 1 3.56 24.98 77.41
N ALA A 2 4.14 25.17 76.21
CA ALA A 2 5.40 24.68 75.60
C ALA A 2 6.13 23.45 76.22
N ALA A 3 6.75 22.51 75.49
CA ALA A 3 7.36 22.57 74.16
C ALA A 3 7.50 21.15 73.57
N ALA A 4 7.58 21.06 72.24
CA ALA A 4 7.80 19.85 71.45
C ALA A 4 9.06 19.95 70.58
N GLY A 5 9.68 18.81 70.29
CA GLY A 5 10.77 18.59 69.33
C GLY A 5 12.03 18.02 70.00
N GLY A 6 12.68 16.92 69.57
CA GLY A 6 12.53 16.04 68.40
C GLY A 6 13.75 15.07 68.33
N ALA A 7 13.76 14.21 67.31
CA ALA A 7 14.78 13.23 66.89
C ALA A 7 14.84 11.91 67.71
N GLY A 8 14.85 10.70 67.13
CA GLY A 8 15.06 10.26 65.75
C GLY A 8 16.02 9.06 65.78
N GLY A 9 15.51 7.82 65.63
CA GLY A 9 16.30 6.59 65.60
C GLY A 9 15.92 5.72 64.40
N PRO A 10 16.89 5.26 63.56
CA PRO A 10 16.57 4.48 62.38
C PRO A 10 16.44 2.98 62.66
N CYS A 11 15.43 2.40 62.01
CA CYS A 11 15.03 1.01 62.03
C CYS A 11 15.78 0.20 60.94
N ALA A 12 15.83 -1.11 61.18
CA ALA A 12 16.66 -2.14 60.56
C ALA A 12 16.54 -2.33 59.03
N SER A 13 17.62 -2.83 58.44
CA SER A 13 17.62 -3.55 57.16
C SER A 13 17.92 -5.04 57.42
N PRO A 14 17.19 -5.97 56.77
CA PRO A 14 17.75 -7.28 56.48
C PRO A 14 17.83 -7.59 54.98
N SER A 15 18.90 -8.31 54.70
CA SER A 15 19.44 -8.80 53.44
C SER A 15 18.49 -9.70 52.63
N LEU A 16 18.59 -9.58 51.31
CA LEU A 16 18.07 -10.49 50.29
C LEU A 16 18.70 -11.90 50.41
N ALA A 17 17.86 -12.94 50.35
CA ALA A 17 18.04 -14.11 49.48
C ALA A 17 16.84 -15.07 49.64
N SER A 18 16.07 -15.26 48.56
CA SER A 18 15.40 -16.55 48.32
C SER A 18 15.06 -16.69 46.83
N THR A 19 15.67 -17.71 46.25
CA THR A 19 15.58 -18.15 44.86
C THR A 19 14.25 -18.86 44.63
N ALA A 20 13.42 -18.34 43.74
CA ALA A 20 12.35 -19.11 43.10
C ALA A 20 12.20 -18.65 41.65
N ALA A 21 12.62 -19.49 40.72
CA ALA A 21 12.48 -19.28 39.29
C ALA A 21 11.01 -19.42 38.88
N THR A 22 10.33 -18.30 38.68
CA THR A 22 9.05 -18.22 37.97
C THR A 22 9.34 -18.04 36.48
N LYS A 23 9.08 -19.08 35.67
CA LYS A 23 9.00 -18.94 34.21
C LYS A 23 7.82 -18.02 33.88
N SER A 24 8.10 -16.85 33.33
CA SER A 24 7.10 -15.89 32.85
C SER A 24 6.27 -16.51 31.72
N PRO A 25 4.92 -16.39 31.72
CA PRO A 25 4.05 -16.99 30.70
C PRO A 25 4.01 -16.21 29.37
N LEU A 26 4.92 -15.27 29.15
CA LEU A 26 4.90 -14.36 28.01
C LEU A 26 5.66 -14.86 26.77
N ASP A 27 6.50 -15.89 26.91
CA ASP A 27 7.27 -16.43 25.77
C ASP A 27 6.47 -17.43 24.91
N GLY A 28 5.33 -17.93 25.41
CA GLY A 28 4.49 -18.91 24.70
C GLY A 28 3.45 -18.32 23.75
N ALA A 29 3.05 -17.06 23.97
CA ALA A 29 1.99 -16.42 23.18
C ALA A 29 2.51 -15.83 21.84
N ALA A 30 3.77 -15.41 21.81
CA ALA A 30 4.38 -14.83 20.61
C ALA A 30 4.67 -15.89 19.52
N ALA A 31 5.02 -17.12 19.92
CA ALA A 31 5.28 -18.21 18.98
C ALA A 31 4.00 -18.82 18.38
N ALA A 32 2.88 -18.80 19.11
CA ALA A 32 1.61 -19.36 18.64
C ALA A 32 0.87 -18.45 17.63
N ALA A 33 1.19 -17.15 17.59
CA ALA A 33 0.65 -16.22 16.59
C ALA A 33 1.35 -16.33 15.22
N ALA A 34 2.54 -16.94 15.15
CA ALA A 34 3.33 -17.05 13.93
C ALA A 34 2.87 -18.16 12.96
N ALA A 35 1.91 -19.00 13.37
CA ALA A 35 1.46 -20.16 12.57
C ALA A 35 -0.06 -20.26 12.46
N ALA A 36 -0.78 -19.13 12.41
CA ALA A 36 -2.15 -19.17 11.91
C ALA A 36 -2.10 -19.63 10.44
N PRO A 37 -2.81 -20.71 10.04
CA PRO A 37 -2.84 -21.12 8.65
C PRO A 37 -3.43 -19.96 7.84
N ARG A 38 -2.58 -19.27 7.09
CA ARG A 38 -3.03 -18.31 6.08
C ARG A 38 -4.03 -19.06 5.21
N ARG A 39 -5.31 -18.68 5.29
CA ARG A 39 -6.35 -19.29 4.47
C ARG A 39 -5.94 -19.10 3.01
N ARG A 40 -5.45 -20.18 2.40
CA ARG A 40 -5.05 -20.23 1.00
C ARG A 40 -6.34 -20.24 0.19
N PHE A 41 -6.82 -19.07 -0.16
CA PHE A 41 -7.82 -18.99 -1.22
C PHE A 41 -7.09 -19.38 -2.50
N GLY A 42 -7.37 -20.57 -3.04
CA GLY A 42 -6.99 -20.92 -4.43
C GLY A 42 -7.71 -20.05 -5.49
N ALA A 43 -8.50 -19.07 -5.04
CA ALA A 43 -9.30 -18.16 -5.83
C ALA A 43 -8.78 -16.72 -5.68
N ARG A 44 -9.00 -15.91 -6.72
CA ARG A 44 -8.67 -14.48 -6.69
C ARG A 44 -9.53 -13.78 -5.64
N VAL A 45 -8.89 -13.06 -4.72
CA VAL A 45 -9.56 -12.18 -3.76
C VAL A 45 -9.40 -10.74 -4.23
N TYR A 46 -10.52 -10.06 -4.44
CA TYR A 46 -10.56 -8.65 -4.80
C TYR A 46 -10.87 -7.85 -3.54
N ALA A 47 -9.85 -7.19 -2.99
CA ALA A 47 -10.00 -6.30 -1.85
C ALA A 47 -9.96 -4.84 -2.31
N GLN A 48 -10.88 -4.04 -1.82
CA GLN A 48 -10.97 -2.62 -2.14
C GLN A 48 -11.40 -1.81 -0.91
N TYR A 49 -10.86 -0.60 -0.79
CA TYR A 49 -11.28 0.41 0.17
C TYR A 49 -11.96 1.55 -0.60
N ALA A 50 -13.15 1.97 -0.18
CA ALA A 50 -13.93 2.97 -0.90
C ALA A 50 -14.36 4.11 0.02
N VAL A 51 -14.25 5.34 -0.49
CA VAL A 51 -14.69 6.57 0.15
C VAL A 51 -15.73 7.20 -0.76
N PHE A 52 -16.95 7.38 -0.24
CA PHE A 52 -18.07 7.94 -0.98
C PHE A 52 -18.35 9.37 -0.52
N ARG A 53 -18.47 10.29 -1.47
CA ARG A 53 -18.88 11.69 -1.26
C ARG A 53 -20.05 12.05 -2.17
N PRO A 54 -20.74 13.17 -1.90
CA PRO A 54 -21.91 13.57 -2.67
C PRO A 54 -21.67 13.70 -4.18
N ASP A 55 -20.47 14.11 -4.59
CA ASP A 55 -20.17 14.42 -6.00
C ASP A 55 -19.28 13.37 -6.67
N CYS A 56 -18.39 12.73 -5.90
CA CYS A 56 -17.39 11.81 -6.41
C CYS A 56 -17.07 10.71 -5.40
N ALA A 57 -16.71 9.53 -5.89
CA ALA A 57 -16.24 8.41 -5.09
C ALA A 57 -14.78 8.10 -5.42
N LEU A 58 -14.02 7.72 -4.40
CA LEU A 58 -12.66 7.23 -4.51
C LEU A 58 -12.63 5.76 -4.11
N MET A 59 -12.16 4.90 -5.00
CA MET A 59 -11.90 3.49 -4.71
C MET A 59 -10.40 3.21 -4.80
N VAL A 60 -9.89 2.46 -3.85
CA VAL A 60 -8.46 2.13 -3.73
C VAL A 60 -8.30 0.62 -3.68
N ARG A 61 -7.47 0.09 -4.58
CA ARG A 61 -7.20 -1.35 -4.65
C ARG A 61 -5.74 -1.64 -5.01
N PRO A 62 -5.14 -2.70 -4.42
CA PRO A 62 -3.81 -3.13 -4.84
C PRO A 62 -3.87 -3.84 -6.20
N ALA A 63 -2.90 -3.57 -7.05
CA ALA A 63 -2.60 -4.31 -8.26
C ALA A 63 -1.31 -5.11 -8.03
N GLN A 64 -1.40 -6.43 -8.20
CA GLN A 64 -0.30 -7.36 -7.98
C GLN A 64 0.86 -7.12 -8.97
N PRO A 65 2.12 -7.42 -8.58
CA PRO A 65 3.23 -7.44 -9.50
C PRO A 65 3.03 -8.52 -10.58
N ARG A 66 3.63 -8.30 -11.75
CA ARG A 66 3.70 -9.31 -12.82
C ARG A 66 5.02 -10.05 -12.73
N LEU A 67 4.95 -11.37 -12.81
CA LEU A 67 6.11 -12.25 -12.78
C LEU A 67 6.40 -12.79 -14.17
N LYS A 68 7.68 -12.86 -14.50
CA LYS A 68 8.17 -13.56 -15.68
C LYS A 68 8.78 -14.88 -15.24
N ARG A 69 8.33 -15.96 -15.88
CA ARG A 69 8.94 -17.29 -15.75
C ARG A 69 10.22 -17.30 -16.58
N ASN A 70 11.31 -17.75 -15.97
CA ASN A 70 12.59 -17.94 -16.65
C ASN A 70 13.08 -19.35 -16.38
N GLU A 71 13.85 -19.87 -17.32
CA GLU A 71 14.46 -21.20 -17.24
C GLU A 71 15.98 -21.03 -17.25
N SER A 72 16.68 -21.75 -16.38
CA SER A 72 18.15 -21.82 -16.32
C SER A 72 18.59 -23.28 -16.24
N ALA A 73 19.90 -23.52 -16.41
CA ALA A 73 20.49 -24.86 -16.25
C ALA A 73 20.21 -25.48 -14.87
N ASN A 74 19.92 -24.66 -13.85
CA ASN A 74 19.63 -25.08 -12.49
C ASN A 74 18.12 -25.19 -12.18
N GLY A 75 17.25 -25.10 -13.19
CA GLY A 75 15.80 -25.17 -13.05
C GLY A 75 15.09 -23.85 -13.35
N GLU A 76 13.80 -23.83 -13.02
CA GLU A 76 12.92 -22.69 -13.26
C GLU A 76 12.98 -21.68 -12.13
N TYR A 77 12.92 -20.39 -12.46
CA TYR A 77 12.84 -19.31 -11.50
C TYR A 77 11.95 -18.19 -12.00
N TYR A 78 11.34 -17.46 -11.07
CA TYR A 78 10.49 -16.32 -11.38
C TYR A 78 11.20 -15.03 -11.03
N SER A 79 11.14 -14.05 -11.92
CA SER A 79 11.58 -12.68 -11.66
C SER A 79 10.41 -11.71 -11.78
N VAL A 80 10.48 -10.58 -11.06
CA VAL A 80 9.47 -9.52 -11.16
C VAL A 80 9.70 -8.75 -12.46
N ALA A 81 8.80 -8.90 -13.42
CA ALA A 81 8.84 -8.17 -14.70
C ALA A 81 8.27 -6.75 -14.57
N GLN A 82 7.20 -6.61 -13.77
CA GLN A 82 6.58 -5.33 -13.50
C GLN A 82 6.17 -5.28 -12.02
N GLN A 83 6.58 -4.22 -11.33
CA GLN A 83 6.14 -3.98 -9.96
C GLN A 83 4.63 -3.72 -9.91
N GLY A 84 4.02 -4.13 -8.81
CA GLY A 84 2.64 -3.79 -8.50
C GLY A 84 2.46 -2.30 -8.24
N SER A 85 1.22 -1.86 -8.21
CA SER A 85 0.85 -0.48 -7.85
C SER A 85 -0.44 -0.47 -7.03
N VAL A 86 -0.71 0.61 -6.31
CA VAL A 86 -2.04 0.88 -5.74
C VAL A 86 -2.82 1.71 -6.74
N LEU A 87 -4.00 1.25 -7.13
CA LEU A 87 -4.86 1.95 -8.08
C LEU A 87 -5.88 2.79 -7.34
N LEU A 88 -5.89 4.09 -7.60
CA LEU A 88 -6.92 5.03 -7.23
C LEU A 88 -7.90 5.19 -8.39
N GLU A 89 -9.16 4.89 -8.14
CA GLU A 89 -10.23 4.99 -9.12
C GLU A 89 -11.24 6.05 -8.67
N PHE A 90 -11.42 7.08 -9.50
CA PHE A 90 -12.37 8.17 -9.28
C PHE A 90 -13.60 7.96 -10.14
N ALA A 91 -14.79 7.99 -9.53
CA ALA A 91 -16.06 7.89 -10.24
C ALA A 91 -16.98 9.03 -9.82
N ARG A 92 -17.57 9.72 -10.81
CA ARG A 92 -18.54 10.79 -10.54
C ARG A 92 -19.88 10.20 -10.17
N ARG A 93 -20.63 10.92 -9.35
CA ARG A 93 -22.01 10.57 -9.08
C ARG A 93 -22.87 10.86 -10.32
N VAL A 94 -23.82 9.98 -10.58
CA VAL A 94 -24.85 10.18 -11.61
C VAL A 94 -25.96 11.05 -11.02
N GLU A 95 -26.28 12.19 -11.63
CA GLU A 95 -27.25 13.16 -11.08
C GLU A 95 -28.66 12.56 -10.86
N SER A 96 -29.09 11.67 -11.76
CA SER A 96 -30.42 11.05 -11.71
C SER A 96 -30.57 9.97 -10.64
N THR A 97 -29.47 9.49 -10.06
CA THR A 97 -29.48 8.40 -9.08
C THR A 97 -28.57 8.68 -7.87
N LYS A 98 -28.57 7.79 -6.88
CA LYS A 98 -27.56 7.79 -5.80
C LYS A 98 -26.38 6.87 -6.12
N SER A 99 -26.14 6.56 -7.40
CA SER A 99 -25.06 5.69 -7.86
C SER A 99 -23.92 6.48 -8.47
N PHE A 100 -22.76 5.83 -8.61
CA PHE A 100 -21.57 6.38 -9.25
C PHE A 100 -21.37 5.71 -10.61
N ASP A 101 -20.94 6.50 -11.60
CA ASP A 101 -20.61 6.00 -12.93
C ASP A 101 -19.20 5.41 -12.93
N TRP A 102 -19.13 4.10 -12.65
CA TRP A 102 -17.86 3.35 -12.70
C TRP A 102 -17.44 2.99 -14.13
N SER A 103 -18.29 3.19 -15.13
CA SER A 103 -17.95 2.94 -16.53
C SER A 103 -17.02 4.02 -17.07
N ASN A 104 -17.27 5.28 -16.69
CA ASN A 104 -16.43 6.43 -17.03
C ASN A 104 -15.48 6.84 -15.90
N LYS A 105 -14.99 5.87 -15.13
CA LYS A 105 -14.05 6.13 -14.04
C LYS A 105 -12.68 6.52 -14.55
N ARG A 106 -11.97 7.30 -13.76
CA ARG A 106 -10.56 7.63 -13.99
C ARG A 106 -9.65 6.88 -13.05
N ILE A 107 -8.50 6.46 -13.55
CA ILE A 107 -7.57 5.61 -12.80
C ILE A 107 -6.19 6.27 -12.76
N PHE A 108 -5.65 6.40 -11.56
CA PHE A 108 -4.27 6.77 -11.28
C PHE A 108 -3.59 5.66 -10.48
N GLY A 109 -2.44 5.19 -10.94
CA GLY A 109 -1.64 4.22 -10.19
C GLY A 109 -0.64 4.91 -9.28
N ILE A 110 -0.37 4.37 -8.11
CA ILE A 110 0.69 4.81 -7.21
C ILE A 110 1.68 3.66 -7.07
N ASN A 111 2.93 3.90 -7.44
CA ASN A 111 4.00 2.90 -7.35
C ASN A 111 4.57 2.85 -5.92
N ALA A 112 5.28 1.77 -5.58
CA ALA A 112 5.82 1.59 -4.23
C ALA A 112 6.71 2.75 -3.75
N THR A 113 7.48 3.36 -4.66
CA THR A 113 8.32 4.53 -4.36
C THR A 113 7.50 5.78 -4.04
N GLU A 114 6.41 5.99 -4.77
CA GLU A 114 5.50 7.11 -4.55
C GLU A 114 4.68 6.94 -3.28
N ILE A 115 4.38 5.71 -2.86
CA ILE A 115 3.80 5.47 -1.52
C ILE A 115 4.75 6.02 -0.44
N GLY A 116 6.06 5.95 -0.67
CA GLY A 116 7.07 6.53 0.22
C GLY A 116 6.94 8.05 0.38
N THR A 117 6.45 8.79 -0.63
CA THR A 117 6.27 10.25 -0.51
C THR A 117 5.23 10.59 0.56
N PHE A 118 4.17 9.79 0.67
CA PHE A 118 3.17 9.94 1.73
C PHE A 118 3.74 9.77 3.15
N ALA A 119 4.86 9.05 3.32
CA ALA A 119 5.51 8.89 4.63
C ALA A 119 6.37 10.10 5.00
N VAL A 120 7.11 10.64 4.03
CA VAL A 120 8.08 11.70 4.26
C VAL A 120 7.46 13.09 4.22
N THR A 121 6.33 13.27 3.54
CA THR A 121 5.67 14.58 3.47
C THR A 121 5.10 14.97 4.84
N PRO A 122 5.51 16.13 5.38
CA PRO A 122 4.99 16.65 6.64
C PRO A 122 3.45 16.86 6.61
N PRO A 123 2.78 16.76 7.77
CA PRO A 123 1.37 17.13 7.87
C PRO A 123 1.13 18.56 7.37
N GLY A 124 0.06 18.76 6.60
CA GLY A 124 -0.29 20.07 6.06
C GLY A 124 0.49 20.49 4.81
N GLN A 125 1.37 19.65 4.28
CA GLN A 125 1.98 19.87 2.96
C GLN A 125 1.22 19.14 1.86
N GLN A 126 1.31 19.70 0.66
CA GLN A 126 0.74 19.13 -0.55
C GLN A 126 1.69 18.09 -1.16
N ILE A 127 1.12 17.02 -1.72
CA ILE A 127 1.84 16.03 -2.52
C ILE A 127 1.34 16.14 -3.96
N THR A 128 2.26 16.19 -4.92
CA THR A 128 1.95 16.17 -6.35
C THR A 128 2.67 15.01 -7.00
N LEU A 129 1.91 14.14 -7.68
CA LEU A 129 2.41 13.00 -8.42
C LEU A 129 2.01 13.15 -9.89
N GLU A 130 2.96 12.98 -10.79
CA GLU A 130 2.78 13.16 -12.22
C GLU A 130 3.11 11.88 -12.96
N ARG A 131 2.30 11.54 -13.96
CA ARG A 131 2.52 10.34 -14.78
C ARG A 131 2.24 10.56 -16.26
N GLN A 132 3.22 10.18 -17.06
CA GLN A 132 3.09 9.93 -18.48
C GLN A 132 3.65 8.55 -18.79
N VAL A 133 2.97 7.84 -19.68
CA VAL A 133 3.42 6.56 -20.21
C VAL A 133 3.72 6.78 -21.69
N ARG A 134 4.84 6.26 -22.17
CA ARG A 134 5.14 6.27 -23.60
C ARG A 134 4.23 5.27 -24.30
N SER A 135 3.68 5.64 -25.45
CA SER A 135 2.87 4.75 -26.26
C SER A 135 3.67 3.50 -26.67
N GLU A 136 2.99 2.37 -26.90
CA GLU A 136 3.64 1.09 -27.23
C GLU A 136 4.44 1.15 -28.55
N ASP A 137 3.97 1.96 -29.50
CA ASP A 137 4.65 2.24 -30.78
C ASP A 137 5.83 3.23 -30.62
N GLY A 138 6.03 3.77 -29.41
CA GLY A 138 7.14 4.67 -29.07
C GLY A 138 7.04 6.07 -29.70
N SER A 139 5.98 6.36 -30.45
CA SER A 139 5.82 7.59 -31.23
C SER A 139 5.32 8.78 -30.39
N SER A 140 4.59 8.52 -29.31
CA SER A 140 3.90 9.55 -28.52
C SER A 140 3.90 9.23 -27.02
N TYR A 141 3.42 10.17 -26.22
CA TYR A 141 3.19 9.99 -24.79
C TYR A 141 1.70 10.10 -24.50
N THR A 142 1.21 9.31 -23.54
CA THR A 142 -0.13 9.50 -23.00
C THR A 142 -0.24 10.88 -22.34
N PRO A 143 -1.43 11.49 -22.30
CA PRO A 143 -1.65 12.76 -21.60
C PRO A 143 -1.10 12.72 -20.16
N LEU A 144 -0.55 13.85 -19.70
CA LEU A 144 -0.03 14.00 -18.35
C LEU A 144 -1.15 13.81 -17.34
N LYS A 145 -1.06 12.77 -16.52
CA LYS A 145 -1.97 12.54 -15.42
C LYS A 145 -1.36 13.11 -14.16
N THR A 146 -2.05 14.05 -13.52
CA THR A 146 -1.57 14.69 -12.29
C THR A 146 -2.50 14.35 -11.13
N LEU A 147 -1.94 13.79 -10.07
CA LEU A 147 -2.62 13.58 -8.79
C LEU A 147 -2.05 14.55 -7.77
N VAL A 148 -2.93 15.34 -7.17
CA VAL A 148 -2.61 16.31 -6.14
C VAL A 148 -3.34 15.92 -4.85
N VAL A 149 -2.60 15.76 -3.76
CA VAL A 149 -3.16 15.55 -2.42
C VAL A 149 -2.84 16.78 -1.58
N SER A 150 -3.85 17.59 -1.31
CA SER A 150 -3.71 18.84 -0.55
C SER A 150 -4.46 18.76 0.78
N PRO A 151 -3.98 19.37 1.87
CA PRO A 151 -4.78 19.51 3.09
C PRO A 151 -6.05 20.33 2.83
N LEU A 152 -7.12 20.02 3.56
CA LEU A 152 -8.31 20.86 3.59
C LEU A 152 -8.06 22.10 4.46
N SER A 153 -8.72 23.22 4.13
CA SER A 153 -8.57 24.49 4.85
C SER A 153 -9.02 24.44 6.32
N ASP A 154 -9.96 23.54 6.63
CA ASP A 154 -10.46 23.28 7.97
C ASP A 154 -9.62 22.25 8.76
N MET A 155 -8.55 21.72 8.15
CA MET A 155 -7.70 20.66 8.70
C MET A 155 -8.45 19.35 9.05
N SER A 156 -9.67 19.16 8.54
CA SER A 156 -10.48 17.95 8.84
C SER A 156 -10.04 16.72 8.04
N GLY A 157 -9.16 16.92 7.06
CA GLY A 157 -8.74 15.89 6.13
C GLY A 157 -7.86 16.41 5.01
N VAL A 158 -7.84 15.65 3.92
CA VAL A 158 -7.11 15.96 2.69
C VAL A 158 -8.03 15.82 1.48
N ARG A 159 -7.78 16.61 0.44
CA ARG A 159 -8.44 16.51 -0.85
C ARG A 159 -7.53 15.79 -1.83
N PHE A 160 -8.02 14.71 -2.39
CA PHE A 160 -7.42 14.06 -3.55
C PHE A 160 -8.01 14.70 -4.81
N SER A 161 -7.19 15.42 -5.58
CA SER A 161 -7.55 15.98 -6.88
C SER A 161 -6.81 15.23 -7.98
N PHE A 162 -7.54 14.76 -8.97
CA PHE A 162 -7.02 14.12 -10.16
C PHE A 162 -7.34 14.98 -11.38
N GLU A 163 -6.31 15.30 -12.15
CA GLU A 163 -6.39 16.13 -13.35
C GLU A 163 -5.86 15.32 -14.53
N THR A 164 -6.62 15.29 -15.62
CA THR A 164 -6.18 14.74 -16.91
C THR A 164 -6.55 15.74 -18.00
N PRO A 165 -5.61 16.14 -18.86
CA PRO A 165 -5.86 17.08 -19.95
C PRO A 165 -6.63 16.43 -21.12
N ASP A 166 -7.49 15.44 -20.84
CA ASP A 166 -8.32 14.82 -21.88
C ASP A 166 -9.18 15.87 -22.59
N ASP A 167 -9.59 15.58 -23.84
CA ASP A 167 -10.55 16.35 -24.64
C ASP A 167 -11.99 16.42 -24.05
N ALA A 168 -12.14 16.13 -22.75
CA ALA A 168 -13.39 16.26 -22.03
C ALA A 168 -13.67 17.76 -21.76
N PRO A 169 -14.96 18.17 -21.70
CA PRO A 169 -15.32 19.53 -21.33
C PRO A 169 -14.64 19.94 -20.02
N GLU A 170 -14.29 21.22 -19.87
CA GLU A 170 -13.42 21.74 -18.80
C GLU A 170 -13.88 21.33 -17.39
N ASP A 171 -15.20 21.34 -17.14
CA ASP A 171 -15.84 20.90 -15.88
C ASP A 171 -15.74 19.38 -15.62
N ALA A 172 -15.38 18.59 -16.63
CA ALA A 172 -15.17 17.15 -16.58
C ALA A 172 -13.70 16.74 -16.40
N SER A 173 -12.75 17.67 -16.53
CA SER A 173 -11.31 17.40 -16.52
C SER A 173 -10.71 17.16 -15.12
N ARG A 174 -11.40 17.62 -14.07
CA ARG A 174 -10.94 17.53 -12.68
C ARG A 174 -11.88 16.67 -11.85
N TRP A 175 -11.31 15.73 -11.11
CA TRP A 175 -12.03 14.90 -10.13
C TRP A 175 -11.46 15.18 -8.75
N SER A 176 -12.30 15.55 -7.79
CA SER A 176 -11.88 15.80 -6.42
C SER A 176 -12.70 14.98 -5.43
N VAL A 177 -12.04 14.44 -4.41
CA VAL A 177 -12.67 13.74 -3.29
C VAL A 177 -12.02 14.19 -1.99
N ASP A 178 -12.85 14.64 -1.05
CA ASP A 178 -12.43 15.01 0.29
C ASP A 178 -12.40 13.78 1.19
N VAL A 179 -11.26 13.49 1.79
CA VAL A 179 -11.01 12.32 2.63
C VAL A 179 -10.72 12.82 4.04
N THR A 180 -11.50 12.38 5.02
CA THR A 180 -11.31 12.78 6.43
C THR A 180 -9.99 12.25 6.97
N ASN A 181 -9.50 12.83 8.06
CA ASN A 181 -8.27 12.37 8.71
C ASN A 181 -8.30 10.87 9.07
N ALA A 182 -9.45 10.35 9.52
CA ALA A 182 -9.60 8.94 9.87
C ALA A 182 -9.50 8.02 8.64
N GLU A 183 -10.18 8.38 7.55
CA GLU A 183 -10.11 7.61 6.31
C GLU A 183 -8.74 7.72 5.66
N TYR A 184 -8.10 8.89 5.73
CA TYR A 184 -6.76 9.12 5.20
C TYR A 184 -5.72 8.30 5.97
N PHE A 185 -5.85 8.20 7.29
CA PHE A 185 -5.01 7.33 8.10
C PHE A 185 -5.16 5.86 7.68
N ALA A 186 -6.39 5.36 7.57
CA ALA A 186 -6.64 3.98 7.12
C ALA A 186 -6.05 3.70 5.72
N LEU A 187 -6.25 4.63 4.79
CA LEU A 187 -5.72 4.57 3.44
C LEU A 187 -4.18 4.55 3.42
N LYS A 188 -3.53 5.43 4.19
CA LYS A 188 -2.07 5.42 4.37
C LYS A 188 -1.57 4.09 4.92
N SER A 189 -2.18 3.58 5.98
CA SER A 189 -1.80 2.29 6.57
C SER A 189 -1.89 1.15 5.56
N LEU A 190 -2.96 1.11 4.76
CA LEU A 190 -3.12 0.12 3.70
C LEU A 190 -2.06 0.24 2.60
N MET A 191 -1.73 1.46 2.17
CA MET A 191 -0.68 1.69 1.18
C MET A 191 0.68 1.22 1.68
N PHE A 192 1.07 1.57 2.91
CA PHE A 192 2.35 1.12 3.48
C PHE A 192 2.41 -0.40 3.67
N TYR A 193 1.33 -0.99 4.17
CA TYR A 193 1.23 -2.44 4.31
C TYR A 193 1.35 -3.16 2.95
N SER A 194 0.90 -2.52 1.86
CA SER A 194 0.98 -3.12 0.53
C SER A 194 2.38 -3.14 -0.08
N ILE A 195 3.32 -2.27 0.36
CA ILE A 195 4.64 -2.11 -0.29
C ILE A 195 5.37 -3.44 -0.51
N PRO A 196 5.55 -4.33 0.50
CA PRO A 196 6.26 -5.59 0.30
C PRO A 196 5.59 -6.51 -0.73
N GLN A 197 4.26 -6.43 -0.83
CA GLN A 197 3.46 -7.20 -1.79
C GLN A 197 3.61 -6.65 -3.21
N LEU A 198 3.70 -5.32 -3.37
CA LEU A 198 3.87 -4.68 -4.68
C LEU A 198 5.24 -4.96 -5.29
N VAL A 199 6.29 -5.09 -4.48
CA VAL A 199 7.65 -5.38 -4.96
C VAL A 199 7.96 -6.88 -5.03
N GLY A 200 7.04 -7.75 -4.60
CA GLY A 200 7.22 -9.20 -4.60
C GLY A 200 8.16 -9.73 -3.52
N TRP A 201 8.50 -8.93 -2.51
CA TRP A 201 9.37 -9.38 -1.40
C TRP A 201 8.70 -10.46 -0.55
N ASN A 202 7.38 -10.40 -0.41
CA ASN A 202 6.62 -11.46 0.24
C ASN A 202 6.79 -12.82 -0.48
N LEU A 203 6.95 -12.83 -1.81
CA LEU A 203 7.12 -14.05 -2.59
C LEU A 203 8.53 -14.63 -2.45
N ALA A 204 9.54 -13.75 -2.29
CA ALA A 204 10.93 -14.17 -2.08
C ALA A 204 11.19 -14.69 -0.66
N LEU A 205 10.54 -14.09 0.34
CA LEU A 205 10.75 -14.43 1.76
C LEU A 205 9.89 -15.61 2.24
N GLU A 206 8.84 -15.97 1.51
CA GLU A 206 7.95 -17.09 1.82
C GLU A 206 8.01 -18.16 0.71
N PRO A 207 9.12 -18.93 0.61
CA PRO A 207 9.39 -19.83 -0.52
C PRO A 207 8.46 -21.05 -0.61
N ASP A 208 7.64 -21.34 0.41
CA ASP A 208 6.67 -22.46 0.42
C ASP A 208 5.46 -22.25 -0.52
N HIS A 209 5.54 -21.29 -1.44
CA HIS A 209 4.51 -20.97 -2.41
C HIS A 209 4.58 -21.90 -3.63
N GLU A 210 4.46 -23.22 -3.43
CA GLU A 210 4.46 -24.24 -4.50
C GLU A 210 3.33 -24.09 -5.54
N ALA A 211 2.42 -23.14 -5.36
CA ALA A 211 1.41 -22.80 -6.35
C ALA A 211 1.45 -21.30 -6.63
N PHE A 212 2.38 -20.89 -7.50
CA PHE A 212 2.19 -19.62 -8.20
C PHE A 212 0.91 -19.78 -9.03
N PRO A 213 -0.13 -18.97 -8.79
CA PRO A 213 -1.32 -19.10 -9.57
C PRO A 213 -1.00 -18.73 -11.03
N GLN A 214 -1.40 -19.59 -11.97
CA GLN A 214 -1.09 -19.48 -13.40
C GLN A 214 -1.42 -18.11 -14.03
N TRP A 215 -2.27 -17.31 -13.39
CA TRP A 215 -2.62 -15.98 -13.84
C TRP A 215 -1.64 -14.86 -13.47
N MET A 216 -0.73 -15.08 -12.52
CA MET A 216 0.40 -14.17 -12.28
C MET A 216 1.51 -14.39 -13.32
N MET A 217 1.44 -15.49 -14.06
CA MET A 217 2.39 -15.86 -15.10
C MET A 217 1.94 -15.22 -16.41
N GLN A 218 2.85 -14.48 -17.05
CA GLN A 218 2.65 -14.05 -18.41
C GLN A 218 2.68 -15.29 -19.32
N ARG A 219 1.60 -15.55 -20.07
CA ARG A 219 1.64 -16.48 -21.21
C ARG A 219 2.31 -15.73 -22.35
N ASP A 220 3.60 -15.93 -22.50
CA ASP A 220 4.33 -15.45 -23.67
C ASP A 220 3.92 -16.31 -24.88
N ASP A 221 2.78 -15.99 -25.49
CA ASP A 221 2.45 -16.41 -26.86
C ASP A 221 3.12 -15.46 -27.86
N PHE A 222 4.44 -15.31 -27.80
CA PHE A 222 5.22 -14.75 -28.90
C PHE A 222 6.58 -15.44 -28.98
N GLY A 223 6.80 -16.09 -30.11
CA GLY A 223 7.94 -16.97 -30.35
C GLY A 223 9.29 -16.26 -30.34
N ASN A 224 10.30 -17.09 -30.08
CA ASN A 224 11.61 -17.11 -30.70
C ASN A 224 12.44 -15.82 -30.71
N GLY A 225 13.50 -15.78 -29.91
CA GLY A 225 14.62 -14.86 -30.11
C GLY A 225 15.54 -14.78 -28.91
N GLY A 226 16.63 -15.55 -28.92
CA GLY A 226 17.62 -15.60 -27.84
C GLY A 226 18.43 -14.31 -27.67
N GLY A 227 19.11 -14.23 -26.53
CA GLY A 227 20.05 -13.15 -26.23
C GLY A 227 20.63 -13.31 -24.84
N GLY A 228 21.73 -14.05 -24.73
CA GLY A 228 22.52 -14.15 -23.51
C GLY A 228 23.24 -12.84 -23.18
N GLY A 229 23.35 -12.55 -21.89
CA GLY A 229 24.11 -11.42 -21.37
C GLY A 229 24.38 -11.65 -19.89
N GLY A 230 25.49 -12.35 -19.59
CA GLY A 230 26.02 -12.46 -18.25
C GLY A 230 26.72 -11.16 -17.82
N TYR A 231 26.72 -10.90 -16.52
CA TYR A 231 27.65 -9.95 -15.92
C TYR A 231 28.41 -10.66 -14.81
N GLY A 232 29.71 -10.83 -15.06
CA GLY A 232 30.70 -11.12 -14.03
C GLY A 232 31.06 -9.82 -13.28
N SER A 233 31.34 -10.02 -11.99
CA SER A 233 32.17 -9.24 -11.06
C SER A 233 32.53 -7.80 -11.41
#